data_AF-A0A931AIP7-F1
#
_entry.id   AF-A0A931AIP7-F1
#
_cell.length_a   1.000
_cell.length_b   1.000
_cell.length_c   1.000
_cell.angle_alpha   90.00
_cell.angle_beta   90.00
_cell.angle_gamma   90.00
#
_symmetry.space_group_name_H-M   'P 1'
#
loop_
_entity.id
_entity.type
_entity.pdbx_description
1 polymer ?
#
loop_
_entity_poly.entity_id
_entity_poly.type
_entity_poly.pdbx_seq_one_letter_code
_entity_poly.pdbx_strand_id
1 'polypeptide(L)'
;MRVIIDCDPGNAIPASDVDDGLALGLALASPAVTLEAVTVVAGNTPRDVGVAVARDLLARAGAGHVPVFAGAAAPLVEDPAPWRADLDGARDTDRARELWKDVTP
;
A
#
# COMPACT_ATOMS: atom_id res chain seq x y z
N MET A 1 -21.25 1.61 -9.14
CA MET A 1 -20.82 2.70 -8.24
C MET A 1 -19.42 3.11 -8.64
N ARG A 2 -19.17 4.41 -8.80
CA ARG A 2 -17.84 4.93 -9.15
C ARG A 2 -17.12 5.37 -7.87
N VAL A 3 -15.86 4.99 -7.72
CA VAL A 3 -15.09 5.26 -6.50
C VAL A 3 -13.68 5.74 -6.80
N ILE A 4 -13.16 6.58 -5.91
CA ILE A 4 -11.73 6.84 -5.73
C ILE A 4 -11.39 6.27 -4.37
N ILE A 5 -10.29 5.52 -4.29
CA ILE A 5 -9.83 4.91 -3.03
C ILE A 5 -8.56 5.64 -2.59
N ASP A 6 -8.58 6.15 -1.37
CA ASP A 6 -7.41 6.69 -0.68
C ASP A 6 -6.93 5.67 0.35
N CYS A 7 -5.69 5.21 0.23
CA CYS A 7 -5.15 4.12 1.03
C CYS A 7 -3.63 4.18 1.17
N ASP A 8 -3.04 3.23 1.88
CA ASP A 8 -1.61 3.14 2.17
C ASP A 8 -1.08 1.71 1.98
N PRO A 9 -1.13 1.14 0.75
CA PRO A 9 -0.87 -0.28 0.56
C PRO A 9 0.57 -0.69 0.88
N GLY A 10 0.70 -1.87 1.49
CA GLY A 10 1.97 -2.48 1.88
C GLY A 10 2.19 -3.90 1.36
N ASN A 11 1.39 -4.35 0.38
CA ASN A 11 1.54 -5.68 -0.20
C ASN A 11 2.95 -5.90 -0.76
N ALA A 12 3.48 -7.10 -0.55
CA ALA A 12 4.86 -7.48 -0.88
C ALA A 12 5.95 -6.70 -0.09
N ILE A 13 5.58 -5.84 0.86
CA ILE A 13 6.53 -5.22 1.78
C ILE A 13 6.57 -6.05 3.07
N PRO A 14 7.76 -6.48 3.53
CA PRO A 14 7.89 -7.24 4.76
C PRO A 14 7.20 -6.60 5.95
N ALA A 15 6.52 -7.44 6.74
CA ALA A 15 5.82 -7.08 7.98
C ALA A 15 4.89 -5.84 7.85
N SER A 16 4.31 -5.63 6.66
CA SER A 16 3.33 -4.58 6.39
C SER A 16 1.95 -5.20 6.21
N ASP A 17 0.90 -4.46 6.56
CA ASP A 17 -0.47 -4.94 6.45
C ASP A 17 -0.89 -5.11 4.98
N VAL A 18 -1.81 -6.03 4.73
CA VAL A 18 -2.18 -6.47 3.37
C VAL A 18 -3.58 -6.06 2.95
N ASP A 19 -4.36 -5.51 3.87
CA ASP A 19 -5.79 -5.24 3.76
C ASP A 19 -6.13 -4.23 2.66
N ASP A 20 -5.34 -3.17 2.46
CA ASP A 20 -5.54 -2.22 1.35
C ASP A 20 -5.45 -2.91 -0.01
N GLY A 21 -4.45 -3.76 -0.23
CA GLY A 21 -4.34 -4.49 -1.49
C GLY A 21 -5.46 -5.49 -1.69
N LEU A 22 -5.96 -6.10 -0.60
CA LEU A 22 -7.15 -6.96 -0.66
C LEU A 22 -8.40 -6.14 -1.03
N ALA A 23 -8.55 -4.95 -0.45
CA ALA A 23 -9.65 -4.04 -0.76
C ALA A 23 -9.60 -3.55 -2.23
N LEU A 24 -8.41 -3.21 -2.73
CA LEU A 24 -8.20 -2.87 -4.15
C LEU A 24 -8.55 -4.06 -5.05
N GLY A 25 -8.09 -5.27 -4.72
CA GLY A 25 -8.41 -6.48 -5.46
C GLY A 25 -9.92 -6.76 -5.50
N LEU A 26 -10.61 -6.60 -4.36
CA LEU A 26 -12.06 -6.76 -4.28
C LEU A 26 -12.81 -5.70 -5.11
N ALA A 27 -12.35 -4.44 -5.07
CA ALA A 27 -12.92 -3.36 -5.87
C ALA A 27 -12.78 -3.64 -7.37
N LEU A 28 -11.63 -4.15 -7.82
CA LEU A 28 -11.38 -4.53 -9.21
C LEU A 28 -12.21 -5.75 -9.66
N ALA A 29 -12.41 -6.72 -8.78
CA ALA A 29 -13.17 -7.94 -9.09
C ALA A 29 -14.70 -7.71 -9.07
N SER A 30 -15.18 -6.62 -8.47
CA SER A 30 -16.61 -6.36 -8.31
C SER A 30 -17.18 -5.66 -9.54
N PRO A 31 -18.14 -6.26 -10.28
CA PRO A 31 -18.79 -5.60 -11.42
C PRO A 31 -19.68 -4.42 -11.00
N ALA A 32 -20.00 -4.32 -9.70
CA ALA A 32 -20.76 -3.20 -9.16
C ALA A 32 -19.90 -1.96 -8.89
N VAL A 33 -18.57 -2.07 -8.99
CA VAL A 33 -17.61 -1.00 -8.67
C VAL A 33 -16.82 -0.63 -9.92
N THR A 34 -16.63 0.68 -10.12
CA THR A 34 -15.72 1.24 -11.11
C THR A 34 -14.68 2.05 -10.35
N LEU A 35 -13.45 1.55 -10.31
CA LEU A 35 -12.32 2.22 -9.66
C LEU A 35 -11.75 3.28 -10.63
N GLU A 36 -11.93 4.54 -10.29
CA GLU A 36 -11.57 5.67 -11.16
C GLU A 36 -10.13 6.15 -10.92
N ALA A 37 -9.65 6.06 -9.68
CA ALA A 37 -8.30 6.42 -9.28
C ALA A 37 -7.96 5.81 -7.93
N VAL A 38 -6.66 5.71 -7.65
CA VAL A 38 -6.12 5.42 -6.32
C VAL A 38 -5.24 6.60 -5.88
N THR A 39 -5.43 7.07 -4.65
CA THR A 39 -4.50 7.98 -3.99
C THR A 39 -3.77 7.24 -2.88
N VAL A 40 -2.48 7.53 -2.69
CA VAL A 40 -1.65 6.84 -1.70
C VAL A 40 -1.02 7.81 -0.71
N VAL A 41 -1.29 7.62 0.58
CA VAL A 41 -0.70 8.39 1.69
C VAL A 41 0.36 7.59 2.44
N ALA A 42 1.16 8.26 3.27
CA ALA A 42 2.06 7.59 4.20
C ALA A 42 1.26 6.98 5.37
N GLY A 43 1.53 5.72 5.68
CA GLY A 43 0.86 4.98 6.75
C GLY A 43 1.56 3.64 6.93
N ASN A 44 0.98 2.55 6.49
CA ASN A 44 1.58 1.22 6.48
C ASN A 44 3.03 1.26 5.96
N THR A 45 3.26 1.90 4.81
CA THR A 45 4.60 2.08 4.21
C THR A 45 4.92 3.57 3.98
N PRO A 46 6.20 3.93 3.72
CA PRO A 46 6.51 5.25 3.18
C PRO A 46 5.72 5.50 1.89
N ARG A 47 5.14 6.69 1.74
CA ARG A 47 4.23 7.04 0.64
C ARG A 47 4.71 6.64 -0.74
N ASP A 48 5.99 6.84 -1.06
CA ASP A 48 6.54 6.47 -2.37
C ASP A 48 6.68 4.95 -2.58
N VAL A 49 6.92 4.19 -1.51
CA VAL A 49 6.89 2.72 -1.52
C VAL A 49 5.46 2.26 -1.78
N GLY A 50 4.48 2.78 -1.04
CA GLY A 50 3.06 2.46 -1.25
C GLY A 50 2.58 2.79 -2.66
N VAL A 51 3.03 3.92 -3.25
CA VAL A 51 2.71 4.27 -4.64
C VAL A 51 3.26 3.21 -5.61
N ALA A 52 4.49 2.74 -5.39
CA ALA A 52 5.08 1.69 -6.23
C ALA A 52 4.32 0.36 -6.08
N VAL A 53 3.99 -0.02 -4.84
CA VAL A 53 3.19 -1.21 -4.53
C VAL A 53 1.82 -1.15 -5.20
N ALA A 54 1.10 -0.03 -5.08
CA ALA A 54 -0.20 0.16 -5.71
C ALA A 54 -0.12 0.02 -7.23
N ARG A 55 0.89 0.64 -7.86
CA ARG A 55 1.09 0.54 -9.32
C ARG A 55 1.40 -0.87 -9.76
N ASP A 56 2.27 -1.58 -9.06
CA ASP A 56 2.62 -2.97 -9.36
C ASP A 56 1.40 -3.89 -9.18
N LEU A 57 0.65 -3.74 -8.09
CA LEU A 57 -0.58 -4.49 -7.84
C LEU A 57 -1.62 -4.27 -8.95
N LEU A 58 -1.90 -3.01 -9.31
CA LEU A 58 -2.84 -2.68 -10.38
C LEU A 58 -2.35 -3.23 -11.74
N ALA A 59 -1.05 -3.12 -12.04
CA ALA A 59 -0.49 -3.66 -13.27
C ALA A 59 -0.66 -5.18 -13.36
N ARG A 60 -0.33 -5.92 -12.28
CA ARG A 60 -0.49 -7.38 -12.20
C ARG A 60 -1.95 -7.81 -12.28
N ALA A 61 -2.87 -7.00 -11.77
CA ALA A 61 -4.30 -7.23 -11.86
C ALA A 61 -4.90 -6.87 -13.23
N GLY A 62 -4.10 -6.43 -14.22
CA GLY A 62 -4.59 -5.99 -15.53
C GLY A 62 -5.28 -4.61 -15.51
N ALA A 63 -5.17 -3.88 -14.39
CA ALA A 63 -5.80 -2.60 -14.13
C ALA A 63 -4.81 -1.42 -14.17
N GLY A 64 -3.65 -1.57 -14.80
CA GLY A 64 -2.60 -0.53 -14.86
C GLY A 64 -3.00 0.78 -15.56
N HIS A 65 -4.19 0.85 -16.15
CA HIS A 65 -4.76 2.08 -16.72
C HIS A 65 -5.40 2.99 -15.65
N VAL A 66 -5.71 2.45 -14.46
CA VAL A 66 -6.24 3.24 -13.33
C VAL A 66 -5.10 4.12 -12.80
N PRO A 67 -5.29 5.45 -12.75
CA PRO A 67 -4.23 6.34 -12.31
C PRO A 67 -3.98 6.21 -10.79
N VAL A 68 -2.70 6.21 -10.42
CA VAL A 68 -2.23 6.25 -9.02
C VAL A 68 -1.55 7.58 -8.74
N PHE A 69 -2.07 8.31 -7.77
CA PHE A 69 -1.55 9.61 -7.35
C PHE A 69 -0.91 9.53 -5.96
N ALA A 70 0.21 10.24 -5.81
CA ALA A 70 0.86 10.43 -4.53
C ALA A 70 0.08 11.45 -3.69
N GLY A 71 -0.39 11.03 -2.53
CA GLY A 71 -0.97 11.87 -1.49
C GLY A 71 0.08 12.42 -0.52
N ALA A 72 -0.35 12.68 0.71
CA ALA A 72 0.49 13.23 1.77
C ALA A 72 1.62 12.26 2.18
N ALA A 73 2.84 12.79 2.28
CA ALA A 73 4.03 12.01 2.68
C ALA A 73 4.18 11.86 4.20
N ALA A 74 3.38 12.59 4.98
CA ALA A 74 3.41 12.61 6.43
C ALA A 74 2.03 13.05 6.97
N PRO A 75 1.71 12.72 8.24
CA PRO A 75 0.52 13.24 8.92
C PRO A 75 0.52 14.78 8.95
N LEU A 76 -0.67 15.37 8.96
CA LEU A 76 -0.83 16.83 8.93
C LEU A 76 -0.46 17.51 10.26
N VAL A 77 -0.65 16.82 11.39
CA VAL A 77 -0.59 17.42 12.73
C VAL A 77 0.39 16.69 13.65
N GLU A 78 0.41 15.36 13.58
CA GLU A 78 1.20 14.53 14.50
C GLU A 78 2.59 14.23 13.95
N ASP A 79 3.58 14.14 14.84
CA ASP A 79 4.91 13.68 14.47
C ASP A 79 4.85 12.18 14.09
N PRO A 80 5.21 11.80 12.86
CA PRO A 80 5.19 10.40 12.44
C PRO A 80 6.29 9.56 13.08
N ALA A 81 7.32 10.15 13.71
CA ALA A 81 8.52 9.42 14.14
C ALA A 81 8.25 8.24 15.10
N PRO A 82 7.38 8.35 16.13
CA PRO A 82 7.11 7.21 17.02
C PRO A 82 6.47 6.03 16.26
N TRP A 83 5.46 6.31 15.45
CA TRP A 83 4.77 5.30 14.64
C TRP A 83 5.67 4.69 13.56
N ARG A 84 6.56 5.49 12.96
CA ARG A 84 7.57 4.98 12.02
C ARG A 84 8.57 4.07 12.69
N ALA A 85 9.07 4.43 13.87
CA ALA A 85 10.01 3.59 14.59
C ALA A 85 9.42 2.20 14.88
N ASP A 86 8.15 2.15 15.30
CA ASP A 86 7.48 0.88 15.59
C ASP A 86 7.26 0.04 14.31
N LEU A 87 6.73 0.65 13.25
CA LEU A 87 6.41 -0.07 12.01
C LEU A 87 7.67 -0.49 11.25
N ASP A 88 8.68 0.37 11.16
CA ASP A 88 9.94 0.03 10.50
C ASP A 88 10.75 -0.97 11.33
N GLY A 89 10.68 -0.88 12.67
CA GLY A 89 11.29 -1.84 13.59
C GLY A 89 10.69 -3.25 13.48
N ALA A 90 9.36 -3.36 13.28
CA ALA A 90 8.70 -4.65 13.05
C ALA A 90 9.23 -5.37 11.79
N ARG A 91 9.67 -4.62 10.77
CA ARG A 91 10.27 -5.17 9.55
C ARG A 91 11.67 -5.74 9.74
N ASP A 92 12.41 -5.23 10.73
CA ASP A 92 13.82 -5.54 10.91
C ASP A 92 14.09 -6.75 11.82
N THR A 93 13.01 -7.35 12.35
CA THR A 93 13.10 -8.52 13.23
C THR A 93 13.70 -9.75 12.52
N ASP A 94 14.43 -10.58 13.26
CA ASP A 94 14.98 -11.85 12.72
C ASP A 94 13.90 -12.71 12.08
N ARG A 95 12.71 -12.72 12.68
CA ARG A 95 11.55 -13.46 12.18
C ARG A 95 11.05 -12.91 10.84
N ALA A 96 10.95 -11.58 10.70
CA ALA A 96 10.56 -10.96 9.44
C ALA A 96 11.60 -11.25 8.34
N ARG A 97 12.90 -11.13 8.65
CA ARG A 97 13.99 -11.47 7.72
C ARG A 97 13.91 -12.92 7.26
N GLU A 98 13.65 -13.85 8.17
CA GLU A 98 13.52 -15.28 7.84
C GLU A 98 12.31 -15.56 6.93
N LEU A 99 11.15 -14.97 7.24
CA LEU A 99 9.91 -15.21 6.49
C LEU A 99 9.93 -14.58 5.10
N TRP A 100 10.64 -13.47 4.94
CA TRP A 100 10.66 -12.67 3.70
C TRP A 100 11.96 -12.82 2.90
N LYS A 101 12.86 -13.74 3.28
CA LYS A 101 14.17 -13.95 2.64
C LYS A 101 14.11 -14.21 1.12
N ASP A 102 13.01 -14.78 0.65
CA ASP A 102 12.79 -15.17 -0.75
C ASP A 102 11.93 -14.15 -1.52
N VAL A 103 11.50 -13.06 -0.86
CA VAL A 103 10.71 -11.99 -1.48
C VAL A 103 11.67 -10.89 -1.89
N THR A 104 11.76 -10.65 -3.20
CA THR A 104 12.57 -9.56 -3.74
C THR A 104 11.74 -8.26 -3.72
N PRO A 105 12.27 -7.14 -3.20
CA PRO A 105 11.61 -5.84 -3.24
C PRO A 105 11.31 -5.35 -4.65
#